data_AF-A0A9Q7AL54-F1
#
_entry.id   AF-A0A9Q7AL54-F1
#
_cell.length_a   1.000
_cell.length_b   1.000
_cell.length_c   1.000
_cell.angle_alpha   90.00
_cell.angle_beta   90.00
_cell.angle_gamma   90.00
#
_symmetry.space_group_name_H-M   'P 1'
#
loop_
_entity.id
_entity.type
_entity.pdbx_description
1 polymer ?
#
loop_
_entity_poly.entity_id
_entity_poly.type
_entity_poly.pdbx_seq_one_letter_code
_entity_poly.pdbx_strand_id
1 'polypeptide(L)'
;MDRAFQPDGYLFYDSKLALAPSELIDLYRFTHWGKSRSLEQIDRMIRGSSLCFSVRHDDRLVAFCRLLTDFVFRGSLWDILVHPDHQGRGLGTALLRYALDHPAVRPIPLIVTYTSDLGPFLRRLGFSSEEGNMQLLRVPIEYS
;
A
#
# COMPACT_ATOMS: atom_id res chain seq x y z
N MET A 1 -17.16 18.78 1.03
CA MET A 1 -16.22 19.00 -0.09
C MET A 1 -14.85 18.55 0.38
N ASP A 2 -14.41 17.37 -0.07
CA ASP A 2 -13.02 16.93 0.17
C ASP A 2 -12.09 17.94 -0.52
N ARG A 3 -11.20 18.59 0.24
CA ARG A 3 -10.13 19.41 -0.35
C ARG A 3 -9.34 18.50 -1.29
N ALA A 4 -9.21 18.90 -2.56
CA ALA A 4 -8.33 18.22 -3.49
C ALA A 4 -6.93 18.15 -2.88
N PHE A 5 -6.33 16.97 -2.86
CA PHE A 5 -4.95 16.80 -2.45
C PHE A 5 -4.07 17.67 -3.36
N GLN A 6 -3.34 18.60 -2.77
CA GLN A 6 -2.35 19.40 -3.49
C GLN A 6 -1.00 18.68 -3.39
N PRO A 7 -0.40 18.27 -4.51
CA PRO A 7 0.83 17.48 -4.52
C PRO A 7 2.08 18.32 -4.24
N ASP A 8 1.99 19.52 -3.66
CA ASP A 8 3.15 20.39 -3.45
C ASP A 8 4.22 19.66 -2.63
N GLY A 9 5.37 19.41 -3.26
CA GLY A 9 6.50 18.67 -2.68
C GLY A 9 6.39 17.14 -2.68
N TYR A 10 5.26 16.56 -3.11
CA TYR A 10 5.07 15.11 -3.17
C TYR A 10 5.37 14.53 -4.56
N LEU A 11 6.30 13.57 -4.60
CA LEU A 11 6.68 12.85 -5.81
C LEU A 11 6.18 11.41 -5.76
N PHE A 12 5.42 11.00 -6.77
CA PHE A 12 4.82 9.66 -6.86
C PHE A 12 5.67 8.76 -7.75
N TYR A 13 5.85 7.51 -7.33
CA TYR A 13 6.60 6.50 -8.06
C TYR A 13 5.80 5.19 -8.09
N ASP A 14 5.87 4.46 -9.19
CA ASP A 14 5.23 3.16 -9.45
C ASP A 14 6.25 2.02 -9.69
N SER A 15 7.51 2.26 -9.29
CA SER A 15 8.62 1.34 -9.50
C SER A 15 9.18 0.81 -8.19
N LYS A 16 9.47 -0.50 -8.15
CA LYS A 16 10.22 -1.14 -7.07
C LYS A 16 11.62 -0.55 -6.88
N LEU A 17 12.20 0.00 -7.95
CA LEU A 17 13.55 0.58 -7.91
C LEU A 17 13.59 1.91 -7.14
N ALA A 18 12.43 2.52 -6.86
CA ALA A 18 12.32 3.72 -6.06
C ALA A 18 12.35 3.46 -4.53
N LEU A 19 12.60 2.21 -4.13
CA LEU A 19 12.50 1.76 -2.75
C LEU A 19 13.83 1.17 -2.26
N ALA A 20 14.27 1.61 -1.09
CA ALA A 20 15.26 0.89 -0.30
C ALA A 20 14.58 0.14 0.87
N PRO A 21 14.96 -1.11 1.18
CA PRO A 21 14.43 -1.84 2.34
C PRO A 21 14.56 -1.07 3.67
N SER A 22 15.62 -0.29 3.81
CA SER A 22 15.88 0.56 4.98
C SER A 22 14.90 1.72 5.12
N GLU A 23 14.30 2.21 4.04
CA GLU A 23 13.30 3.28 4.12
C GLU A 23 11.92 2.71 4.50
N LEU A 24 11.61 1.52 3.98
CA LEU A 24 10.34 0.84 4.29
C LEU A 24 10.30 0.33 5.73
N ILE A 25 11.43 -0.11 6.29
CA ILE A 25 11.47 -0.53 7.70
C ILE A 25 11.05 0.62 8.62
N ASP A 26 11.40 1.87 8.29
CA ASP A 26 11.04 3.05 9.07
C ASP A 26 9.52 3.33 9.01
N LEU A 27 8.89 3.19 7.84
CA LEU A 27 7.43 3.28 7.75
C LEU A 27 6.73 2.15 8.52
N TYR A 28 7.27 0.93 8.48
CA TYR A 28 6.67 -0.21 9.18
C TYR A 28 6.69 -0.08 10.70
N ARG A 29 7.63 0.68 11.27
CA ARG A 29 7.69 0.96 12.73
C ARG A 29 6.42 1.60 13.26
N PHE A 30 5.68 2.33 12.42
CA PHE A 30 4.40 2.95 12.76
C PHE A 30 3.20 2.02 12.67
N THR A 31 3.38 0.77 12.22
CA THR A 31 2.32 -0.25 12.14
C THR A 31 2.44 -1.24 13.27
N HIS A 32 1.34 -1.89 13.66
CA HIS A 32 1.40 -2.97 14.65
C HIS A 32 1.86 -4.31 14.06
N TRP A 33 1.70 -4.51 12.75
CA TRP A 33 2.01 -5.78 12.06
C TRP A 33 3.40 -5.84 11.41
N GLY A 34 4.05 -4.70 11.20
CA GLY A 34 5.31 -4.62 10.44
C GLY A 34 6.60 -4.57 11.29
N LYS A 35 6.50 -4.46 12.62
CA LYS A 35 7.64 -4.12 13.50
C LYS A 35 8.77 -5.16 13.52
N SER A 36 8.46 -6.42 13.23
CA SER A 36 9.40 -7.54 13.31
C SER A 36 10.07 -7.87 11.98
N ARG A 37 9.77 -7.13 10.91
CA ARG A 37 10.28 -7.45 9.57
C ARG A 37 11.77 -7.09 9.48
N SER A 38 12.59 -8.05 9.05
CA SER A 38 14.00 -7.79 8.77
C SER A 38 14.18 -7.09 7.41
N LEU A 39 15.33 -6.42 7.22
CA LEU A 39 15.68 -5.81 5.93
C LEU A 39 15.69 -6.84 4.79
N GLU A 40 16.13 -8.07 5.07
CA GLU A 40 16.13 -9.16 4.09
C GLU A 40 14.70 -9.56 3.70
N GLN A 41 13.80 -9.70 4.68
CA GLN A 41 12.39 -10.01 4.41
C GLN A 41 11.72 -8.92 3.59
N ILE A 42 12.02 -7.65 3.88
CA ILE A 42 11.50 -6.50 3.12
C ILE A 42 12.04 -6.50 1.69
N ASP A 43 13.34 -6.72 1.48
CA ASP A 43 13.94 -6.81 0.13
C ASP A 43 13.27 -7.92 -0.70
N ARG A 44 13.13 -9.12 -0.12
CA ARG A 44 12.45 -10.25 -0.77
C ARG A 44 10.99 -9.93 -1.10
N MET A 45 10.28 -9.26 -0.19
CA MET A 45 8.90 -8.83 -0.40
C MET A 45 8.78 -7.81 -1.54
N ILE A 46 9.67 -6.81 -1.63
CA ILE A 46 9.68 -5.83 -2.72
C ILE A 46 9.88 -6.54 -4.06
N ARG A 47 10.90 -7.41 -4.14
CA ARG A 47 11.20 -8.18 -5.37
C ARG A 47 10.02 -9.03 -5.80
N GLY A 48 9.37 -9.71 -4.86
CA GLY A 48 8.22 -10.59 -5.10
C GLY A 48 6.88 -9.88 -5.32
N SER A 49 6.81 -8.55 -5.17
CA SER A 49 5.57 -7.81 -5.46
C SER A 49 5.34 -7.69 -6.97
N SER A 50 4.12 -7.47 -7.47
CA SER A 50 3.93 -7.18 -8.90
C SER A 50 4.25 -5.72 -9.21
N LEU A 51 3.64 -4.81 -8.45
CA LEU A 51 3.87 -3.36 -8.51
C LEU A 51 4.05 -2.79 -7.10
N CYS A 52 4.84 -1.73 -7.01
CA CYS A 52 5.03 -0.98 -5.78
C CYS A 52 4.78 0.50 -6.07
N PHE A 53 3.92 1.11 -5.27
CA PHE A 53 3.62 2.53 -5.37
C PHE A 53 4.15 3.23 -4.14
N SER A 54 4.79 4.37 -4.32
CA SER A 54 5.36 5.13 -3.23
C SER A 54 5.24 6.62 -3.45
N VAL A 55 5.28 7.36 -2.36
CA VAL A 55 5.34 8.82 -2.39
C VAL A 55 6.54 9.28 -1.59
N ARG A 56 7.29 10.22 -2.15
CA ARG A 56 8.39 10.90 -1.48
C ARG A 56 8.05 12.37 -1.22
N HIS A 57 8.58 12.90 -0.13
CA HIS A 57 8.55 14.33 0.21
C HIS A 57 9.91 14.71 0.80
N ASP A 58 10.56 15.75 0.28
CA ASP A 58 11.95 16.13 0.63
C ASP A 58 12.92 14.93 0.62
N ASP A 59 12.88 14.15 -0.45
CA ASP A 59 13.67 12.93 -0.64
C ASP A 59 13.49 11.86 0.45
N ARG A 60 12.40 11.88 1.21
CA ARG A 60 12.04 10.83 2.17
C ARG A 60 10.84 10.03 1.70
N LEU A 61 10.88 8.71 1.89
CA LEU A 61 9.72 7.85 1.66
C LEU A 61 8.65 8.10 2.73
N VAL A 62 7.49 8.62 2.33
CA VAL A 62 6.42 9.04 3.26
C VAL A 62 5.11 8.29 3.07
N ALA A 63 4.93 7.57 1.96
CA ALA A 63 3.81 6.66 1.78
C ALA A 63 4.18 5.51 0.85
N PHE A 64 3.52 4.36 1.03
CA PHE A 64 3.77 3.15 0.28
C PHE A 64 2.52 2.27 0.20
N CYS A 65 2.33 1.59 -0.92
CA CYS A 65 1.50 0.40 -1.01
C CYS A 65 2.05 -0.54 -2.09
N ARG A 66 1.63 -1.80 -2.06
CA ARG A 66 2.04 -2.78 -3.08
C ARG A 66 0.86 -3.58 -3.60
N LEU A 67 0.98 -4.01 -4.85
CA LEU A 67 -0.01 -4.83 -5.52
C LEU A 67 0.61 -6.18 -5.91
N LEU A 68 -0.11 -7.27 -5.63
CA LEU A 68 0.15 -8.59 -6.21
C LEU A 68 -0.94 -8.88 -7.24
N THR A 69 -0.57 -9.21 -8.47
CA THR A 69 -1.54 -9.39 -9.56
C THR A 69 -1.00 -10.24 -10.70
N ASP A 70 -1.92 -10.86 -11.43
CA ASP A 70 -1.72 -11.47 -12.75
C ASP A 70 -1.90 -10.49 -13.92
N PHE A 71 -2.20 -9.22 -13.63
CA PHE A 71 -2.47 -8.12 -14.56
C PHE A 71 -3.71 -8.29 -15.46
N VAL A 72 -4.53 -9.31 -15.24
CA VAL A 72 -5.66 -9.64 -16.12
C VAL A 72 -6.94 -9.83 -15.33
N PHE A 73 -6.95 -10.70 -14.33
CA PHE A 73 -8.17 -11.11 -13.64
C PHE A 73 -8.21 -10.69 -12.19
N ARG A 74 -7.08 -10.72 -11.48
CA ARG A 74 -7.06 -10.57 -10.03
C ARG A 74 -5.88 -9.73 -9.57
N GLY A 75 -6.17 -8.84 -8.63
CA GLY A 75 -5.18 -8.08 -7.88
C GLY A 75 -5.45 -8.17 -6.38
N SER A 76 -4.40 -7.98 -5.58
CA SER A 76 -4.55 -7.76 -4.14
C SER A 76 -3.64 -6.63 -3.67
N LEU A 77 -4.23 -5.70 -2.93
CA LEU A 77 -3.59 -4.49 -2.42
C LEU A 77 -3.14 -4.71 -0.97
N TRP A 78 -1.88 -4.42 -0.69
CA TRP A 78 -1.25 -4.70 0.60
C TRP A 78 -0.38 -3.55 1.09
N ASP A 79 -0.12 -3.58 2.40
CA ASP A 79 0.81 -2.70 3.10
C ASP A 79 0.57 -1.21 2.75
N ILE A 80 -0.66 -0.74 2.96
CA ILE A 80 -1.05 0.66 2.78
C ILE A 80 -0.49 1.46 3.96
N LEU A 81 0.59 2.21 3.71
CA LEU A 81 1.34 2.97 4.70
C LEU A 81 1.35 4.45 4.37
N VAL A 82 1.18 5.28 5.39
CA VAL A 82 1.43 6.73 5.32
C VAL A 82 2.13 7.13 6.62
N HIS A 83 3.25 7.83 6.52
CA HIS A 83 3.97 8.37 7.68
C HIS A 83 3.03 9.25 8.52
N PRO A 84 3.01 9.13 9.86
CA PRO A 84 2.06 9.85 10.72
C PRO A 84 1.96 11.35 10.44
N ASP A 85 3.09 12.02 10.25
CA ASP A 85 3.14 13.47 9.97
C ASP A 85 2.45 13.87 8.66
N HIS A 86 2.25 12.93 7.75
CA HIS A 86 1.61 13.12 6.44
C HIS A 86 0.17 12.57 6.38
N GLN A 87 -0.34 12.02 7.48
CA GLN A 87 -1.73 11.55 7.59
C GLN A 87 -2.72 12.73 7.75
N GLY A 88 -4.01 12.47 7.50
CA GLY A 88 -5.07 13.49 7.59
C GLY A 88 -5.07 14.55 6.49
N ARG A 89 -4.10 14.51 5.57
CA ARG A 89 -3.92 15.48 4.47
C ARG A 89 -4.42 14.99 3.11
N GLY A 90 -5.04 13.81 3.05
CA GLY A 90 -5.49 13.18 1.80
C GLY A 90 -4.43 12.36 1.06
N LEU A 91 -3.19 12.28 1.57
CA LEU A 91 -2.08 11.57 0.90
C LEU A 91 -2.38 10.08 0.67
N GLY A 92 -2.99 9.38 1.63
CA GLY A 92 -3.39 7.98 1.45
C GLY A 92 -4.41 7.79 0.32
N THR A 93 -5.37 8.70 0.19
CA THR A 93 -6.33 8.70 -0.92
C THR A 93 -5.62 8.94 -2.25
N ALA A 94 -4.69 9.89 -2.30
CA ALA A 94 -3.91 10.20 -3.50
C ALA A 94 -3.05 9.00 -3.94
N LEU A 95 -2.34 8.35 -3.00
CA LEU A 95 -1.55 7.15 -3.25
C LEU A 95 -2.41 6.03 -3.84
N LEU A 96 -3.58 5.75 -3.23
CA LEU A 96 -4.42 4.65 -3.71
C LEU A 96 -5.09 4.97 -5.05
N ARG A 97 -5.49 6.22 -5.31
CA ARG A 97 -5.94 6.61 -6.65
C ARG A 97 -4.83 6.43 -7.69
N TYR A 98 -3.62 6.89 -7.38
CA TYR A 98 -2.46 6.69 -8.25
C TYR A 98 -2.23 5.20 -8.57
N ALA A 99 -2.33 4.33 -7.57
CA ALA A 99 -2.18 2.89 -7.76
C ALA A 99 -3.32 2.25 -8.57
N LEU A 100 -4.58 2.59 -8.27
CA LEU A 100 -5.76 1.97 -8.89
C LEU A 100 -6.02 2.48 -10.31
N ASP A 101 -5.67 3.74 -10.59
CA ASP A 101 -5.81 4.35 -11.93
C ASP A 101 -4.62 4.02 -12.85
N HIS A 102 -3.56 3.38 -12.33
CA HIS A 102 -2.41 2.97 -13.13
C HIS A 102 -2.85 2.09 -14.32
N PRO A 103 -2.33 2.31 -15.55
CA PRO A 103 -2.82 1.61 -16.75
C PRO A 103 -2.76 0.08 -16.69
N ALA A 104 -1.78 -0.49 -15.97
CA ALA A 104 -1.68 -1.94 -15.78
C ALA A 104 -2.60 -2.50 -14.68
N VAL A 105 -3.21 -1.62 -13.86
CA VAL A 105 -4.07 -1.99 -12.73
C VAL A 105 -5.53 -1.77 -13.05
N ARG A 106 -5.86 -0.63 -13.66
CA ARG A 106 -7.22 -0.23 -14.02
C ARG A 106 -8.05 -1.30 -14.76
N PRO A 107 -7.50 -2.12 -15.67
CA PRO A 107 -8.27 -3.17 -16.36
C PRO A 107 -8.60 -4.38 -15.50
N ILE A 108 -7.94 -4.55 -14.34
CA ILE A 108 -8.14 -5.72 -13.47
C ILE A 108 -9.55 -5.67 -12.88
N PRO A 109 -10.40 -6.69 -13.11
CA PRO A 109 -11.81 -6.63 -12.75
C PRO A 109 -12.06 -6.82 -11.24
N LEU A 110 -11.09 -7.32 -10.48
CA LEU A 110 -11.23 -7.52 -9.04
C LEU A 110 -9.90 -7.27 -8.32
N ILE A 111 -9.92 -6.29 -7.42
CA ILE A 111 -8.83 -6.02 -6.48
C ILE A 111 -9.36 -6.26 -5.07
N VAL A 112 -8.71 -7.17 -4.35
CA VAL A 112 -9.06 -7.49 -2.96
C VAL A 112 -8.04 -6.92 -1.99
N THR A 113 -8.46 -6.67 -0.76
CA THR A 113 -7.56 -6.34 0.34
C THR A 113 -8.17 -6.82 1.65
N TYR A 114 -7.34 -6.94 2.68
CA TYR A 114 -7.78 -7.29 4.03
C TYR A 114 -7.23 -6.26 5.02
N THR A 115 -8.13 -5.70 5.83
CA THR A 115 -7.82 -4.68 6.82
C THR A 115 -8.83 -4.74 7.95
N SER A 116 -8.39 -4.46 9.17
CA SER A 116 -9.25 -4.32 10.35
C SER A 116 -9.78 -2.88 10.51
N ASP A 117 -9.07 -1.87 9.99
CA ASP A 117 -9.28 -0.47 10.40
C ASP A 117 -9.55 0.48 9.21
N LEU A 118 -9.19 0.08 7.99
CA LEU A 118 -9.27 0.97 6.82
C LEU A 118 -10.60 0.88 6.05
N GLY A 119 -11.58 0.10 6.54
CA GLY A 119 -12.86 -0.11 5.86
C GLY A 119 -13.57 1.19 5.41
N PRO A 120 -13.85 2.15 6.30
CA PRO A 120 -14.47 3.42 5.92
C PRO A 120 -13.63 4.25 4.92
N PHE A 121 -12.31 4.19 5.03
CA PHE A 121 -11.40 4.87 4.12
C PHE A 121 -11.44 4.26 2.72
N LEU A 122 -11.36 2.93 2.62
CA LEU A 122 -11.40 2.19 1.35
C LEU A 122 -12.76 2.28 0.65
N ARG A 123 -13.87 2.37 1.40
CA ARG A 123 -15.20 2.58 0.81
C ARG A 123 -15.30 3.84 -0.05
N ARG A 124 -14.61 4.92 0.36
CA ARG A 124 -14.54 6.17 -0.43
C ARG A 124 -13.75 6.02 -1.74
N LEU A 125 -12.99 4.93 -1.89
CA LEU A 125 -12.21 4.59 -3.07
C LEU A 125 -12.88 3.49 -3.91
N GLY A 126 -14.15 3.16 -3.63
CA GLY A 126 -14.92 2.20 -4.40
C GLY A 126 -14.80 0.74 -3.93
N PHE A 127 -14.07 0.46 -2.85
CA PHE A 127 -14.09 -0.88 -2.25
C PHE A 127 -15.41 -1.11 -1.52
N SER A 128 -16.06 -2.23 -1.78
CA SER A 128 -17.21 -2.71 -1.01
C SER A 128 -16.81 -3.91 -0.14
N SER A 129 -17.60 -4.15 0.90
CA SER A 129 -17.57 -5.42 1.64
C SER A 129 -18.70 -6.27 1.08
N GLU A 130 -18.36 -7.36 0.41
CA GLU A 130 -19.34 -8.29 -0.17
C GLU A 130 -19.67 -9.41 0.81
N GLU A 131 -20.91 -9.92 0.73
CA GLU A 131 -21.32 -11.11 1.48
C GLU A 131 -20.60 -12.36 0.95
N GLY A 132 -19.89 -13.05 1.85
CA GLY A 132 -19.10 -14.23 1.51
C GLY A 132 -18.02 -14.51 2.56
N ASN A 133 -17.55 -15.75 2.62
CA ASN A 133 -16.54 -16.14 3.61
C ASN A 133 -15.12 -15.96 3.07
N MET A 134 -14.41 -14.92 3.53
CA MET A 134 -12.96 -14.84 3.38
C MET A 134 -12.30 -15.86 4.32
N GLN A 135 -11.75 -16.94 3.74
CA GLN A 135 -11.05 -17.99 4.48
C GLN A 135 -9.56 -17.65 4.57
N LEU A 136 -9.01 -17.60 5.78
CA LEU A 136 -7.62 -17.24 6.03
C LEU A 136 -6.89 -18.41 6.70
N LEU A 137 -5.84 -18.92 6.06
CA LEU A 137 -4.86 -19.78 6.71
C LEU A 137 -3.71 -18.89 7.19
N ARG A 138 -3.59 -18.71 8.51
CA ARG A 138 -2.45 -17.99 9.11
C ARG A 138 -1.43 -19.00 9.61
N VAL A 139 -0.20 -18.86 9.13
CA VAL A 139 0.96 -19.50 9.75
C VAL A 139 1.55 -18.47 10.72
N PRO A 140 1.72 -18.80 12.02
CA PRO A 140 2.38 -17.91 12.96
C PRO A 140 3.75 -17.50 12.44
N ILE A 141 4.04 -16.21 12.48
CA ILE A 141 5.40 -15.72 12.27
C ILE A 141 6.10 -15.90 13.61
N GLU A 142 7.00 -16.88 13.71
CA GLU A 142 7.88 -16.98 14.87
C GLU A 142 8.81 -15.77 14.86
N TYR A 143 8.64 -14.91 15.86
CA TYR A 143 9.53 -13.79 16.11
C TYR A 143 10.72 -14.33 16.91
N SER A 144 11.92 -14.28 16.34
CA SER A 144 13.18 -14.46 17.09
C SER A 144 13.47 -13.25 17.95
#